data_AF-A0A3C1E0H2-F1
#
_entry.id   AF-A0A3C1E0H2-F1
#
_cell.length_a   1.000
_cell.length_b   1.000
_cell.length_c   1.000
_cell.angle_alpha   90.00
_cell.angle_beta   90.00
_cell.angle_gamma   90.00
#
_symmetry.space_group_name_H-M   'P 1'
#
loop_
_entity.id
_entity.type
_entity.pdbx_description
1 polymer ?
#
loop_
_entity_poly.entity_id
_entity_poly.type
_entity_poly.pdbx_seq_one_letter_code
_entity_poly.pdbx_strand_id
1 'polypeptide(L)'
;MDDRKRGNPAGHTNELVAANLRKVRQNTGVDLRELSARIKATGRVISPSALSKIENGDRRVDVDDLTVFAYALETTPAALLTP
;
A
#
# COMPACT_ATOMS: atom_id res chain seq x y z
N MET A 1 -33.19 3.56 10.13
CA MET A 1 -31.81 4.04 10.04
C MET A 1 -30.96 2.81 9.81
N ASP A 2 -30.44 2.65 8.60
CA ASP A 2 -29.70 1.44 8.23
C ASP A 2 -28.32 1.50 8.87
N ASP A 3 -28.07 0.60 9.80
CA ASP A 3 -26.85 0.56 10.60
C ASP A 3 -25.74 0.05 9.67
N ARG A 4 -25.07 0.98 8.98
CA ARG A 4 -23.99 0.68 8.04
C ARG A 4 -22.90 -0.09 8.79
N LYS A 5 -22.97 -1.42 8.69
CA LYS A 5 -21.99 -2.33 9.25
C LYS A 5 -20.63 -1.93 8.69
N ARG A 6 -19.75 -1.38 9.55
CA ARG A 6 -18.37 -1.08 9.15
C ARG A 6 -17.75 -2.39 8.63
N GLY A 7 -17.05 -2.31 7.50
CA GLY A 7 -16.42 -3.48 6.89
C GLY A 7 -15.50 -4.21 7.88
N ASN A 8 -15.16 -5.45 7.56
CA ASN A 8 -14.29 -6.26 8.42
C ASN A 8 -12.99 -5.51 8.74
N PRO A 9 -12.47 -5.65 9.98
CA PRO A 9 -11.19 -5.06 10.36
C PRO A 9 -10.08 -5.56 9.43
N ALA A 10 -8.94 -4.86 9.43
CA ALA A 10 -7.73 -5.37 8.79
C ALA A 10 -7.39 -6.75 9.37
N GLY A 11 -7.13 -7.72 8.49
CA GLY A 11 -6.67 -9.05 8.88
C GLY A 11 -5.17 -9.19 8.70
N HIS A 12 -4.63 -10.35 9.10
CA HIS A 12 -3.19 -10.65 9.08
C HIS A 12 -2.51 -10.35 7.73
N THR A 13 -3.16 -10.67 6.60
CA THR A 13 -2.62 -10.38 5.27
C THR A 13 -2.42 -8.89 5.02
N ASN A 14 -3.30 -8.02 5.55
CA ASN A 14 -3.15 -6.58 5.38
C ASN A 14 -1.94 -6.04 6.15
N GLU A 15 -1.68 -6.58 7.35
CA GLU A 15 -0.50 -6.24 8.16
C GLU A 15 0.79 -6.68 7.46
N LEU A 16 0.81 -7.88 6.87
CA LEU A 16 1.93 -8.37 6.06
C LEU A 16 2.19 -7.48 4.85
N VAL A 17 1.15 -7.13 4.09
CA VAL A 17 1.28 -6.23 2.94
C VAL A 17 1.82 -4.85 3.36
N ALA A 18 1.34 -4.28 4.46
CA ALA A 18 1.83 -3.01 4.99
C ALA A 18 3.33 -3.08 5.34
N ALA A 19 3.74 -4.14 6.05
CA ALA A 19 5.14 -4.35 6.43
C ALA A 19 6.05 -4.58 5.20
N ASN A 20 5.60 -5.40 4.25
CA ASN A 20 6.33 -5.71 3.02
C ASN A 20 6.46 -4.48 2.13
N LEU A 21 5.40 -3.68 1.98
CA LEU A 21 5.43 -2.43 1.24
C LEU A 21 6.52 -1.50 1.79
N ARG A 22 6.53 -1.31 3.11
CA ARG A 22 7.55 -0.50 3.80
C ARG A 22 8.95 -1.05 3.57
N LYS A 23 9.14 -2.36 3.76
CA LYS A 23 10.43 -3.04 3.59
C LYS A 23 10.97 -2.90 2.17
N VAL A 24 10.17 -3.23 1.16
CA VAL A 24 10.56 -3.11 -0.25
C VAL A 24 10.89 -1.66 -0.57
N ARG A 25 10.03 -0.71 -0.18
CA ARG A 25 10.28 0.71 -0.41
C ARG A 25 11.61 1.16 0.20
N GLN A 26 11.87 0.82 1.45
CA GLN A 26 13.12 1.17 2.13
C GLN A 26 14.35 0.53 1.46
N ASN A 27 14.26 -0.73 1.04
CA ASN A 27 15.34 -1.42 0.34
C ASN A 27 15.67 -0.81 -1.03
N THR A 28 14.68 -0.20 -1.69
CA THR A 28 14.87 0.52 -2.96
C THR A 28 15.35 1.97 -2.76
N GLY A 29 15.49 2.46 -1.53
CA GLY A 29 15.88 3.85 -1.24
C GLY A 29 14.82 4.90 -1.60
N VAL A 30 13.60 4.46 -1.91
CA VAL A 30 12.49 5.34 -2.30
C VAL A 30 11.83 5.93 -1.06
N ASP A 31 11.67 7.25 -0.98
CA ASP A 31 10.88 7.86 0.09
C ASP A 31 9.37 7.90 -0.24
N LEU A 32 8.53 8.31 0.72
CA LEU A 32 7.08 8.34 0.50
C LEU A 32 6.64 9.41 -0.52
N ARG A 33 7.41 10.49 -0.71
CA ARG A 33 7.10 11.54 -1.69
C ARG A 33 7.40 11.05 -3.09
N GLU A 34 8.54 10.39 -3.26
CA GLU A 34 8.94 9.75 -4.50
C GLU A 34 7.97 8.63 -4.89
N LEU A 35 7.59 7.75 -3.95
CA LEU A 35 6.58 6.73 -4.24
C LEU A 35 5.24 7.35 -4.67
N SER A 36 4.80 8.42 -4.00
CA SER A 36 3.60 9.18 -4.38
C SER A 36 3.69 9.75 -5.80
N ALA A 37 4.86 10.27 -6.19
CA ALA A 37 5.11 10.78 -7.54
C ALA A 37 5.10 9.66 -8.59
N ARG A 38 5.73 8.51 -8.30
CA ARG A 38 5.72 7.34 -9.20
C ARG A 38 4.30 6.81 -9.43
N ILE A 39 3.50 6.73 -8.36
CA ILE A 39 2.09 6.34 -8.45
C ILE A 39 1.29 7.36 -9.28
N LYS A 40 1.55 8.66 -9.11
CA LYS A 40 0.93 9.71 -9.92
C LYS A 40 1.20 9.53 -11.41
N ALA A 41 2.39 9.07 -11.78
CA ALA A 41 2.73 8.77 -13.17
C ALA A 41 1.92 7.60 -13.77
N THR A 42 1.32 6.74 -12.95
CA THR A 42 0.41 5.66 -13.40
C THR A 42 -1.04 6.12 -13.53
N GLY A 43 -1.33 7.40 -13.37
CA GLY A 43 -2.69 7.96 -13.39
C GLY A 43 -3.47 7.78 -12.09
N ARG A 44 -2.88 7.23 -11.02
CA ARG A 44 -3.51 7.12 -9.69
C ARG A 44 -2.95 8.16 -8.74
N VAL A 45 -3.74 8.63 -7.77
CA VAL A 45 -3.28 9.64 -6.81
C VAL A 45 -3.35 9.07 -5.40
N ILE A 46 -2.19 8.92 -4.77
CA ILE A 46 -2.07 8.52 -3.36
C ILE A 46 -1.08 9.47 -2.69
N SER A 47 -1.52 10.20 -1.66
CA SER A 47 -0.66 11.18 -0.97
C SER A 47 0.37 10.50 -0.08
N PRO A 48 1.51 11.15 0.23
CA PRO A 48 2.50 10.60 1.16
C PRO A 48 1.94 10.26 2.54
N SER A 49 0.98 11.06 3.04
CA SER A 49 0.29 10.78 4.31
C SER A 49 -0.57 9.51 4.22
N ALA A 50 -1.23 9.29 3.09
CA ALA A 50 -2.02 8.09 2.87
C ALA A 50 -1.13 6.84 2.72
N LEU A 51 0.04 6.96 2.08
CA LEU A 51 1.04 5.90 2.03
C LEU A 51 1.58 5.55 3.42
N SER A 52 1.87 6.56 4.25
CA SER A 52 2.29 6.37 5.64
C SER A 52 1.24 5.59 6.44
N LYS A 53 -0.05 5.95 6.32
CA LYS A 53 -1.16 5.20 6.94
C LYS A 53 -1.26 3.76 6.45
N ILE A 54 -0.98 3.50 5.17
CA ILE A 54 -0.94 2.14 4.63
C ILE A 54 0.21 1.35 5.26
N GLU A 55 1.42 1.91 5.30
CA GLU A 55 2.59 1.24 5.89
C GLU A 55 2.45 0.99 7.40
N ASN A 56 1.64 1.80 8.10
CA ASN A 56 1.31 1.61 9.51
C ASN A 56 0.12 0.67 9.73
N GLY A 57 -0.57 0.21 8.67
CA GLY A 57 -1.77 -0.62 8.77
C GLY A 57 -3.07 0.13 9.08
N ASP A 58 -3.01 1.45 9.26
CA ASP A 58 -4.17 2.32 9.53
C ASP A 58 -5.10 2.48 8.32
N ARG A 59 -4.60 2.19 7.12
CA ARG A 59 -5.37 2.19 5.87
C ARG A 59 -5.18 0.86 5.15
N ARG A 60 -6.30 0.27 4.74
CA ARG A 60 -6.31 -0.97 3.96
C ARG A 60 -5.78 -0.74 2.54
N VAL A 61 -5.14 -1.79 2.03
CA VAL A 61 -4.74 -1.92 0.62
C VAL A 61 -5.81 -2.72 -0.11
N ASP A 62 -6.31 -2.19 -1.23
CA ASP A 62 -7.13 -2.95 -2.17
C ASP A 62 -6.26 -3.59 -3.28
N VAL A 63 -6.89 -4.34 -4.19
CA VAL A 63 -6.17 -5.07 -5.25
C VAL A 63 -5.51 -4.10 -6.26
N ASP A 64 -6.12 -2.94 -6.49
CA ASP A 64 -5.57 -1.94 -7.40
C ASP A 64 -4.39 -1.20 -6.78
N ASP A 65 -4.49 -0.84 -5.49
CA ASP A 65 -3.41 -0.29 -4.71
C ASP A 65 -2.21 -1.26 -4.72
N LEU A 66 -2.46 -2.56 -4.49
CA LEU A 66 -1.42 -3.60 -4.49
C LEU A 66 -0.66 -3.66 -5.83
N THR A 67 -1.39 -3.66 -6.95
CA THR A 67 -0.78 -3.74 -8.29
C THR A 67 0.01 -2.48 -8.62
N VAL A 68 -0.50 -1.31 -8.25
CA VAL A 68 0.20 -0.03 -8.44
C VAL A 68 1.44 0.10 -7.56
N PHE A 69 1.42 -0.38 -6.32
CA PHE A 69 2.61 -0.40 -5.48
C PHE A 69 3.69 -1.33 -6.05
N ALA A 70 3.28 -2.52 -6.50
CA ALA A 70 4.21 -3.46 -7.12
C ALA A 70 4.89 -2.84 -8.35
N TYR A 71 4.10 -2.19 -9.21
CA TYR A 71 4.63 -1.48 -10.38
C TYR A 71 5.57 -0.34 -9.99
N ALA A 72 5.16 0.55 -9.07
CA ALA A 72 5.94 1.73 -8.69
C ALA A 72 7.25 1.40 -7.95
N LEU A 73 7.31 0.23 -7.31
CA LEU A 73 8.49 -0.29 -6.59
C LEU A 73 9.25 -1.36 -7.38
N GLU A 74 8.93 -1.55 -8.67
CA GLU A 74 9.61 -2.49 -9.56
C GLU A 74 9.67 -3.92 -8.99
N THR A 75 8.57 -4.36 -8.39
CA THR A 75 8.41 -5.69 -7.78
C THR A 75 7.14 -6.38 -8.28
N THR A 76 6.78 -7.51 -7.68
CA THR A 76 5.55 -8.25 -7.99
C THR A 76 4.50 -8.11 -6.88
N PRO A 77 3.20 -8.17 -7.19
CA PRO A 77 2.15 -8.24 -6.16
C PRO A 77 2.35 -9.41 -5.20
N ALA A 78 2.87 -10.55 -5.69
CA ALA A 78 3.18 -11.71 -4.87
C ALA A 78 4.23 -11.39 -3.81
N ALA A 79 5.30 -10.68 -4.16
CA ALA A 79 6.34 -10.27 -3.20
C ALA A 79 5.82 -9.31 -2.10
N LEU A 80 4.72 -8.61 -2.35
CA LEU A 80 4.05 -7.79 -1.33
C LEU A 80 3.11 -8.63 -0.45
N LEU A 81 2.55 -9.73 -0.98
CA LEU A 81 1.61 -10.62 -0.28
C LEU A 81 2.30 -11.67 0.60
N THR A 82 3.49 -12.12 0.23
CA THR A 82 4.19 -13.23 0.90
C THR A 82 5.32 -12.75 1.81
N PRO A 83 5.64 -13.46 2.90
CA PRO A 83 6.81 -13.19 3.74
C PRO A 83 8.15 -13.18 2.99
#